data_AF-A0A9X7H9W6-F1
#
_entry.id   AF-A0A9X7H9W6-F1
#
_cell.length_a   1.000
_cell.length_b   1.000
_cell.length_c   1.000
_cell.angle_alpha   90.00
_cell.angle_beta   90.00
_cell.angle_gamma   90.00
#
_symmetry.space_group_name_H-M   'P 1'
#
loop_
_entity.id
_entity.type
_entity.pdbx_description
1 polymer ?
#
loop_
_entity_poly.entity_id
_entity_poly.type
_entity_poly.pdbx_seq_one_letter_code
_entity_poly.pdbx_strand_id
1 'polypeptide(L)'
;MNKTYKNLFDEYVKELDNAVSFEEDKLDSIREKLFNEGKSEEEIENFIMGKFDPICCSGRVIAVFRKYWLKCNQLNAHYNKNGSSEYVNPKIFTIDWLSNDGDPYELFELMNGMPYFPIGIDENGDYC
;
A
#
# COMPACT_ATOMS: atom_id res chain seq x y z
N MET A 1 -0.80 22.33 0.36
CA MET A 1 -0.16 21.19 1.03
C MET A 1 1.33 21.46 1.10
N ASN A 2 1.98 21.27 2.25
CA ASN A 2 3.42 21.50 2.39
C ASN A 2 4.20 20.57 1.43
N LYS A 3 5.19 21.15 0.75
CA LYS A 3 6.01 20.49 -0.27
C LYS A 3 6.67 19.21 0.27
N THR A 4 6.96 19.16 1.57
CA THR A 4 7.56 18.00 2.23
C THR A 4 6.61 16.81 2.30
N TYR A 5 5.34 17.01 2.71
CA TYR A 5 4.35 15.93 2.70
C TYR A 5 4.02 15.47 1.28
N LYS A 6 3.94 16.41 0.33
CA LYS A 6 3.71 16.06 -1.08
C LYS A 6 4.86 15.23 -1.65
N ASN A 7 6.11 15.63 -1.43
CA ASN A 7 7.28 14.85 -1.84
C ASN A 7 7.28 13.45 -1.21
N LEU A 8 6.98 13.36 0.09
CA LEU A 8 6.90 12.07 0.79
C LEU A 8 5.80 11.19 0.21
N PHE A 9 4.66 11.78 -0.17
CA PHE A 9 3.57 11.06 -0.82
C PHE A 9 3.93 10.60 -2.23
N ASP A 10 4.62 11.43 -3.01
CA ASP A 10 5.06 11.04 -4.36
C ASP A 10 6.12 9.92 -4.30
N GLU A 11 6.96 9.87 -3.26
CA GLU A 11 7.83 8.72 -2.96
C GLU A 11 7.02 7.46 -2.60
N TYR A 12 6.00 7.62 -1.75
CA TYR A 12 5.10 6.53 -1.35
C TYR A 12 4.42 5.90 -2.57
N VAL A 13 3.79 6.70 -3.43
CA VAL A 13 3.08 6.22 -4.62
C VAL A 13 4.01 5.43 -5.52
N LYS A 14 5.23 5.93 -5.78
CA LYS A 14 6.21 5.21 -6.62
C LYS A 14 6.64 3.88 -6.01
N GLU A 15 6.92 3.84 -4.71
CA GLU A 15 7.32 2.59 -4.08
C GLU A 15 6.16 1.60 -3.98
N LEU A 16 4.94 2.09 -3.77
CA LEU A 16 3.74 1.27 -3.70
C LEU A 16 3.40 0.66 -5.07
N ASP A 17 3.42 1.47 -6.13
CA ASP A 17 3.25 1.04 -7.51
C ASP A 17 4.23 -0.09 -7.86
N ASN A 18 5.53 0.11 -7.63
CA ASN A 18 6.54 -0.94 -7.85
C ASN A 18 6.28 -2.21 -7.02
N ALA A 19 5.77 -2.07 -5.79
CA ALA A 19 5.44 -3.21 -4.95
C ALA A 19 4.23 -4.00 -5.46
N VAL A 20 3.21 -3.29 -5.94
CA VAL A 20 2.00 -3.85 -6.53
C VAL A 20 2.33 -4.54 -7.86
N SER A 21 2.99 -3.84 -8.80
CA SER A 21 3.35 -4.40 -10.10
C SER A 21 4.19 -5.66 -9.98
N PHE A 22 5.08 -5.75 -8.98
CA PHE A 22 5.84 -6.98 -8.75
C PHE A 22 4.95 -8.17 -8.37
N GLU A 23 3.92 -7.96 -7.56
CA GLU A 23 2.99 -9.05 -7.20
C GLU A 23 2.05 -9.37 -8.37
N GLU A 24 1.65 -8.38 -9.17
CA GLU A 24 0.87 -8.59 -10.40
C GLU A 24 1.65 -9.43 -11.41
N ASP A 25 2.88 -9.04 -11.75
CA ASP A 25 3.77 -9.77 -12.66
C ASP A 25 3.96 -11.23 -12.23
N LYS A 26 4.07 -11.46 -10.92
CA LYS A 26 4.18 -12.79 -10.34
C LYS A 26 2.90 -13.59 -10.52
N LEU A 27 1.72 -13.00 -10.27
CA LEU A 27 0.45 -13.69 -10.49
C LEU A 27 0.22 -13.96 -11.98
N ASP A 28 0.57 -13.03 -12.86
CA ASP A 28 0.44 -13.19 -14.30
C ASP A 28 1.36 -14.29 -14.84
N SER A 29 2.58 -14.38 -14.33
CA SER A 29 3.47 -15.51 -14.64
C SER A 29 2.89 -16.86 -14.21
N ILE A 30 2.15 -16.90 -13.09
CA ILE A 30 1.45 -18.11 -12.63
C ILE A 30 0.24 -18.41 -13.54
N ARG A 31 -0.55 -17.40 -13.90
CA ARG A 31 -1.68 -17.53 -14.83
C ARG A 31 -1.21 -18.07 -16.18
N GLU A 32 -0.15 -17.51 -16.74
CA GLU A 32 0.44 -17.93 -18.02
C GLU A 32 0.89 -19.39 -17.95
N LYS A 33 1.56 -19.78 -16.86
CA LYS A 33 1.99 -21.17 -16.67
C LYS A 33 0.81 -22.14 -16.64
N LEU A 34 -0.22 -21.85 -15.85
CA LEU A 34 -1.40 -22.71 -15.72
C LEU A 34 -2.19 -22.78 -17.04
N PHE A 35 -2.28 -21.65 -17.76
CA PHE A 35 -2.88 -21.60 -19.09
C PHE A 35 -2.14 -22.52 -20.07
N ASN A 36 -0.80 -22.47 -20.08
CA ASN A 36 0.04 -23.35 -20.91
C ASN A 36 -0.07 -24.84 -20.51
N GLU A 37 -0.47 -25.14 -19.28
CA GLU A 37 -0.81 -26.50 -18.81
C GLU A 37 -2.24 -26.94 -19.23
N GLY A 38 -2.99 -26.09 -19.93
CA GLY A 38 -4.32 -26.39 -20.47
C GLY A 38 -5.46 -26.10 -19.51
N LYS A 39 -5.23 -25.33 -18.44
CA LYS A 39 -6.29 -24.90 -17.50
C LYS A 39 -7.20 -23.85 -18.13
N SER A 40 -8.50 -23.93 -17.81
CA SER A 40 -9.44 -22.87 -18.16
C SER A 40 -9.22 -21.63 -17.31
N GLU A 41 -9.66 -20.47 -17.79
CA GLU A 41 -9.62 -19.21 -17.04
C GLU A 41 -10.31 -19.33 -15.67
N GLU A 42 -11.45 -20.02 -15.61
CA GLU A 42 -12.17 -20.29 -14.36
C GLU A 42 -11.35 -21.16 -13.38
N GLU A 43 -10.67 -22.19 -13.87
CA GLU A 43 -9.78 -23.01 -13.03
C GLU A 43 -8.61 -22.20 -12.48
N ILE A 44 -8.06 -21.30 -13.30
CA ILE A 44 -6.95 -20.43 -12.93
C ILE A 44 -7.38 -19.46 -11.83
N GLU A 45 -8.47 -18.72 -12.02
CA GLU A 45 -8.92 -17.74 -11.03
C GLU A 45 -9.34 -18.41 -9.71
N ASN A 46 -10.02 -19.56 -9.77
CA ASN A 46 -10.33 -20.34 -8.57
C ASN A 46 -9.06 -20.82 -7.84
N PHE A 47 -8.01 -21.20 -8.59
CA PHE A 47 -6.72 -21.54 -7.99
C PHE A 47 -6.07 -20.33 -7.32
N ILE A 48 -6.04 -19.17 -8.00
CA ILE A 48 -5.45 -17.94 -7.47
C ILE A 48 -6.18 -17.52 -6.18
N MET A 49 -7.50 -17.39 -6.23
CA MET A 49 -8.34 -17.00 -5.08
C MET A 49 -8.24 -17.99 -3.91
N GLY A 50 -8.03 -19.28 -4.18
CA GLY A 50 -7.91 -20.31 -3.14
C GLY A 50 -6.50 -20.45 -2.54
N LYS A 51 -5.47 -19.86 -3.16
CA LYS A 51 -4.06 -20.05 -2.76
C LYS A 51 -3.34 -18.78 -2.35
N PHE A 52 -3.78 -17.64 -2.85
CA PHE A 52 -3.12 -16.37 -2.61
C PHE A 52 -4.10 -15.39 -1.97
N ASP A 53 -3.60 -14.65 -0.99
CA ASP A 53 -4.31 -13.49 -0.47
C ASP A 53 -4.32 -12.37 -1.52
N PRO A 54 -5.26 -11.42 -1.43
CA PRO A 54 -5.25 -10.20 -2.25
C PRO A 54 -3.89 -9.49 -2.20
N ILE A 55 -3.50 -8.83 -3.29
CA ILE A 55 -2.19 -8.16 -3.41
C ILE A 55 -1.95 -7.14 -2.29
N CYS A 56 -2.99 -6.45 -1.85
CA CYS A 56 -2.93 -5.50 -0.73
C CYS A 56 -2.50 -6.13 0.60
N CYS A 57 -2.70 -7.44 0.76
CA CYS A 57 -2.26 -8.23 1.91
C CYS A 57 -0.86 -8.83 1.73
N SER A 58 -0.21 -8.65 0.58
CA SER A 58 1.14 -9.16 0.36
C SER A 58 2.14 -8.49 1.31
N GLY A 59 3.12 -9.24 1.80
CA GLY A 59 4.15 -8.70 2.70
C GLY A 59 4.93 -7.52 2.10
N ARG A 60 5.08 -7.48 0.76
CA ARG A 60 5.76 -6.40 0.03
C ARG A 60 4.95 -5.11 0.06
N VAL A 61 3.66 -5.18 -0.25
CA VAL A 61 2.75 -4.02 -0.18
C VAL A 61 2.59 -3.54 1.25
N ILE A 62 2.39 -4.45 2.21
CA ILE A 62 2.31 -4.12 3.64
C ILE A 62 3.59 -3.41 4.12
N ALA A 63 4.77 -3.85 3.69
CA ALA A 63 6.03 -3.22 4.10
C ALA A 63 6.13 -1.76 3.62
N VAL A 64 5.73 -1.48 2.38
CA VAL A 64 5.69 -0.11 1.85
C VAL A 64 4.67 0.74 2.60
N PHE A 65 3.45 0.23 2.78
CA PHE A 65 2.40 0.90 3.54
C PHE A 65 2.86 1.30 4.95
N ARG A 66 3.42 0.34 5.71
CA ARG A 66 3.96 0.58 7.07
C ARG A 66 5.08 1.60 7.07
N LYS A 67 6.03 1.48 6.14
CA LYS A 67 7.17 2.41 6.01
C LYS A 67 6.68 3.85 5.87
N TYR A 68 5.71 4.10 5.00
CA TYR A 68 5.25 5.45 4.72
C TYR A 68 4.26 6.00 5.76
N TRP A 69 3.50 5.13 6.42
CA TRP A 69 2.76 5.49 7.63
C TRP A 69 3.70 6.02 8.71
N LEU A 70 4.78 5.28 9.00
CA LEU A 70 5.77 5.66 10.02
C LEU A 70 6.53 6.93 9.64
N LYS A 71 6.97 7.07 8.37
CA LYS A 71 7.60 8.32 7.88
C LYS A 71 6.66 9.52 8.03
N CYS A 72 5.37 9.38 7.73
CA CYS A 72 4.38 10.44 7.92
C CYS A 72 4.26 10.83 9.41
N ASN A 73 4.18 9.83 10.30
CA ASN A 73 4.14 10.07 11.75
C ASN A 73 5.41 10.76 12.27
N GLN A 74 6.59 10.35 11.80
CA GLN A 74 7.86 10.99 12.15
C GLN A 74 7.91 12.45 11.69
N LEU A 75 7.38 12.74 10.49
CA LEU A 75 7.31 14.10 9.96
C LEU A 75 6.37 14.98 10.79
N ASN A 76 5.20 14.46 11.20
CA ASN A 76 4.30 15.12 12.14
C ASN A 76 5.02 15.46 13.46
N ALA A 77 5.72 14.48 14.05
CA ALA A 77 6.45 14.67 15.30
C ALA A 77 7.56 15.73 15.18
N HIS A 78 8.26 15.77 14.04
CA HIS A 78 9.27 16.79 13.76
C HIS A 78 8.66 18.20 13.67
N TYR A 79 7.52 18.36 12.98
CA TYR A 79 6.85 19.66 12.91
C TYR A 79 6.35 20.14 14.26
N ASN A 80 5.75 19.25 15.05
CA ASN A 80 5.29 19.57 16.40
C ASN A 80 6.46 20.05 17.29
N LYS A 81 7.59 19.35 17.28
CA LYS A 81 8.80 19.74 18.02
C LYS A 81 9.33 21.13 17.62
N ASN A 82 9.14 21.52 16.36
CA ASN A 82 9.54 22.83 15.84
C ASN A 82 8.47 23.92 16.02
N GLY A 83 7.43 23.67 16.82
CA GLY A 83 6.36 24.62 17.10
C GLY A 83 5.36 24.84 15.97
N SER A 84 5.41 24.01 14.92
CA SER A 84 4.41 24.04 13.85
C SER A 84 3.19 23.21 14.26
N SER A 85 1.99 23.75 14.02
CA SER A 85 0.73 23.02 14.19
C SER A 85 0.38 22.15 12.99
N GLU A 86 1.28 22.01 12.01
CA GLU A 86 1.03 21.22 10.81
C GLU A 86 1.01 19.73 11.13
N TYR A 87 -0.08 19.07 10.74
CA TYR A 87 -0.32 17.66 10.99
C TYR A 87 -1.09 17.03 9.83
N VAL A 88 -0.65 15.85 9.40
CA VAL A 88 -1.37 15.00 8.44
C VAL A 88 -1.62 13.65 9.09
N ASN A 89 -2.88 13.23 9.15
CA ASN A 89 -3.21 11.90 9.67
C ASN A 89 -2.57 10.81 8.76
N PRO A 90 -1.75 9.89 9.29
CA PRO A 90 -1.09 8.86 8.48
C PRO A 90 -2.06 8.00 7.67
N LYS A 91 -3.25 7.68 8.17
CA LYS A 91 -4.28 6.95 7.39
C LYS A 91 -4.72 7.75 6.16
N ILE A 92 -5.04 9.02 6.37
CA ILE A 92 -5.45 9.92 5.27
C ILE A 92 -4.31 10.02 4.25
N PHE A 93 -3.07 10.12 4.72
CA PHE A 93 -1.88 10.15 3.87
C PHE A 93 -1.69 8.86 3.06
N THR A 94 -1.84 7.68 3.66
CA THR A 94 -1.56 6.41 2.98
C THR A 94 -2.71 5.84 2.15
N ILE A 95 -3.96 6.25 2.43
CA ILE A 95 -5.16 5.73 1.76
C ILE A 95 -5.86 6.84 1.00
N ASP A 96 -6.44 7.79 1.74
CA ASP A 96 -7.36 8.75 1.16
C ASP A 96 -6.69 9.63 0.09
N TRP A 97 -5.40 9.96 0.25
CA TRP A 97 -4.66 10.73 -0.75
C TRP A 97 -4.43 9.99 -2.06
N LEU A 98 -4.48 8.65 -2.10
CA LEU A 98 -4.36 7.87 -3.34
C LEU A 98 -5.52 8.13 -4.30
N SER A 99 -6.69 8.50 -3.77
CA SER A 99 -7.86 8.87 -4.59
C SER A 99 -7.73 10.23 -5.30
N ASN A 100 -6.72 11.03 -4.95
CA ASN A 100 -6.49 12.31 -5.60
C ASN A 100 -5.87 12.11 -7.00
N ASP A 101 -6.16 13.03 -7.92
CA ASP A 101 -5.67 13.01 -9.32
C ASP A 101 -6.09 11.78 -10.15
N GLY A 102 -7.18 11.10 -9.76
CA GLY A 102 -7.84 10.07 -10.58
C GLY A 102 -7.30 8.65 -10.44
N ASP A 103 -6.41 8.40 -9.47
CA ASP A 103 -5.80 7.09 -9.18
C ASP A 103 -5.24 6.38 -10.43
N PRO A 104 -4.23 6.97 -11.11
CA PRO A 104 -3.74 6.48 -12.39
C PRO A 104 -3.14 5.06 -12.36
N TYR A 105 -2.97 4.49 -11.17
CA TYR A 105 -2.37 3.18 -10.91
C TYR A 105 -3.34 2.22 -10.19
N GLU A 106 -4.62 2.59 -10.02
CA GLU A 106 -5.64 1.81 -9.32
C GLU A 106 -5.24 1.41 -7.87
N LEU A 107 -4.33 2.18 -7.27
CA LEU A 107 -3.77 1.92 -5.94
C LEU A 107 -4.78 2.21 -4.83
N PHE A 108 -5.70 3.16 -5.04
CA PHE A 108 -6.73 3.47 -4.06
C PHE A 108 -7.69 2.29 -3.88
N GLU A 109 -8.19 1.71 -4.98
CA GLU A 109 -9.09 0.56 -4.90
C GLU A 109 -8.40 -0.64 -4.28
N LEU A 110 -7.17 -0.94 -4.72
CA LEU A 110 -6.36 -2.02 -4.16
C LEU A 110 -6.13 -1.85 -2.66
N MET A 111 -5.71 -0.67 -2.22
CA MET A 111 -5.40 -0.43 -0.80
C MET A 111 -6.65 -0.34 0.07
N ASN A 112 -7.81 0.09 -0.46
CA ASN A 112 -9.09 -0.01 0.24
C ASN A 112 -9.56 -1.46 0.42
N GLY A 113 -9.03 -2.41 -0.35
CA GLY A 113 -9.27 -3.83 -0.18
C GLY A 113 -8.61 -4.44 1.06
N MET A 114 -7.73 -3.70 1.78
CA MET A 114 -7.09 -4.22 2.98
C MET A 114 -8.13 -4.47 4.10
N PRO A 115 -8.17 -5.69 4.70
CA PRO A 115 -9.15 -6.02 5.74
C PRO A 115 -8.91 -5.29 7.07
N TYR A 116 -7.67 -4.85 7.32
CA TYR A 116 -7.25 -4.04 8.46
C TYR A 116 -6.00 -3.25 8.10
N PHE A 117 -5.67 -2.18 8.83
CA PHE A 117 -4.40 -1.48 8.66
C PHE A 117 -3.30 -2.17 9.46
N PRO A 118 -2.26 -2.73 8.82
CA PRO A 118 -1.23 -3.54 9.48
C PRO A 118 -0.20 -2.67 10.20
N ILE A 119 -0.66 -1.75 11.04
CA ILE A 119 0.17 -0.89 11.88
C ILE A 119 0.05 -1.40 13.32
N GLY A 120 1.16 -1.88 13.87
CA GLY A 120 1.20 -2.25 15.28
C GLY A 120 1.22 -1.01 16.16
N ILE A 121 0.68 -1.14 17.37
CA ILE A 121 0.89 -0.20 18.45
C ILE A 121 1.68 -0.96 19.53
N ASP A 122 2.76 -0.37 20.01
CA ASP A 122 3.55 -0.95 21.09
C ASP A 122 2.86 -0.76 22.46
N GLU A 123 3.53 -1.24 23.51
CA GLU A 123 3.03 -1.14 24.89
C GLU A 123 2.83 0.30 25.40
N ASN A 124 3.44 1.29 24.74
CA ASN A 124 3.39 2.70 25.11
C ASN A 124 2.31 3.47 24.35
N GLY A 125 1.62 2.83 23.40
CA GLY A 125 0.67 3.52 22.53
C GLY A 125 1.31 4.14 21.28
N ASP A 126 2.58 3.85 21.00
CA ASP A 126 3.32 4.36 19.84
C ASP A 126 3.26 3.36 18.67
N TYR A 127 3.31 3.86 17.42
CA TYR A 127 3.32 2.99 16.24
C TYR A 127 4.61 2.16 16.16
N CYS A 128 4.49 0.85 15.90
CA CYS A 128 5.60 -0.09 15.77
C CYS A 128 5.66 -0.83 14.42
#